data_AF-A0A8H8CTW2-F1
#
_entry.id   AF-A0A8H8CTW2-F1
#
_cell.length_a   1.000
_cell.length_b   1.000
_cell.length_c   1.000
_cell.angle_alpha   90.00
_cell.angle_beta   90.00
_cell.angle_gamma   90.00
#
_symmetry.space_group_name_H-M   'P 1'
#
loop_
_entity.id
_entity.type
_entity.pdbx_description
1 polymer ?
#
loop_
_entity_poly.entity_id
_entity_poly.type
_entity_poly.pdbx_seq_one_letter_code
_entity_poly.pdbx_strand_id
1 'polypeptide(L)'
;MLPDILPHAVALHIRTWPSDLSFGQKDPCHQNEIPVLRNVFGKCDWTGSYLYDNVKRMQLNPDQPVVIATDDREGEVVRDLVKLLDGRAHFMEMTHKCKETIRTAHPEEEHEWRLAAYWPIIEATALTRAESFIGSFWSTLSQLVAIRRPTERTFFFQTRWQALVWDSRVALGVLVILGITYMGYTCSRRALASRRKRMAAAKKPEFIASP
;
A
#
# COMPACT_ATOMS: atom_id res chain seq x y z
N MET A 1 13.82 -21.50 -6.85
CA MET A 1 12.35 -21.40 -6.83
C MET A 1 11.86 -22.10 -5.57
N LEU A 2 10.76 -21.64 -4.97
CA LEU A 2 10.28 -22.17 -3.68
C LEU A 2 8.82 -22.67 -3.79
N PRO A 3 8.57 -23.73 -4.58
CA PRO A 3 7.21 -24.13 -4.93
C PRO A 3 6.37 -24.60 -3.73
N ASP A 4 6.99 -25.14 -2.69
CA ASP A 4 6.30 -25.65 -1.50
C ASP A 4 6.04 -24.55 -0.46
N ILE A 5 6.90 -23.53 -0.42
CA ILE A 5 6.79 -22.42 0.54
C ILE A 5 5.83 -21.36 0.00
N LEU A 6 5.94 -21.03 -1.29
CA LEU A 6 5.28 -19.87 -1.87
C LEU A 6 3.76 -19.87 -1.68
N PRO A 7 3.01 -20.98 -1.91
CA PRO A 7 1.56 -21.03 -1.70
C PRO A 7 1.10 -20.71 -0.28
N HIS A 8 2.00 -20.77 0.70
CA HIS A 8 1.72 -20.48 2.10
C HIS A 8 2.39 -19.19 2.58
N ALA A 9 3.11 -18.47 1.71
CA ALA A 9 3.93 -17.34 2.08
C ALA A 9 3.23 -15.98 1.89
N VAL A 10 3.71 -14.99 2.65
CA VAL A 10 3.56 -13.58 2.31
C VAL A 10 4.64 -13.23 1.28
N ALA A 11 4.24 -12.97 0.04
CA ALA A 11 5.13 -12.50 -0.99
C ALA A 11 5.28 -10.97 -0.92
N LEU A 12 6.52 -10.50 -0.86
CA LEU A 12 6.86 -9.08 -0.89
C LEU A 12 7.55 -8.76 -2.21
N HIS A 13 7.13 -7.70 -2.88
CA HIS A 13 7.90 -7.10 -3.96
C HIS A 13 8.37 -5.70 -3.59
N ILE A 14 9.65 -5.58 -3.23
CA ILE A 14 10.32 -4.38 -2.76
C ILE A 14 11.17 -3.82 -3.90
N ARG A 15 10.69 -2.74 -4.53
CA ARG A 15 11.42 -2.03 -5.59
C ARG A 15 12.17 -0.85 -4.98
N THR A 16 13.47 -0.97 -4.76
CA THR A 16 14.33 0.05 -4.13
C THR A 16 14.82 1.09 -5.12
N TRP A 17 14.91 0.77 -6.41
CA TRP A 17 15.21 1.77 -7.44
C TRP A 17 14.23 2.95 -7.41
N PRO A 18 14.70 4.15 -7.80
CA PRO A 18 13.86 5.32 -8.00
C PRO A 18 12.67 4.92 -8.89
N SER A 19 11.45 5.07 -8.37
CA SER A 19 10.26 4.85 -9.19
C SER A 19 10.19 5.91 -10.28
N ASP A 20 9.64 5.54 -11.44
CA ASP A 20 9.55 6.35 -12.66
C ASP A 20 8.92 7.76 -12.51
N LEU A 21 8.46 8.16 -11.33
CA LEU A 21 8.19 9.57 -10.98
C LEU A 21 9.47 10.42 -10.86
N SER A 22 10.65 9.80 -10.93
CA SER A 22 11.98 10.42 -10.82
C SER A 22 12.85 10.13 -12.06
N PHE A 23 12.27 10.24 -13.27
CA PHE A 23 12.97 10.02 -14.55
C PHE A 23 14.38 10.66 -14.58
N GLY A 24 15.41 9.82 -14.77
CA GLY A 24 16.81 10.25 -14.92
C GLY A 24 17.55 10.57 -13.63
N GLN A 25 16.93 10.35 -12.45
CA GLN A 25 17.54 10.66 -11.16
C GLN A 25 18.04 9.40 -10.46
N LYS A 26 19.27 9.45 -9.94
CA LYS A 26 19.88 8.34 -9.19
C LYS A 26 19.33 8.21 -7.77
N ASP A 27 18.66 9.24 -7.28
CA ASP A 27 18.17 9.32 -5.91
C ASP A 27 16.67 8.94 -5.85
N PRO A 28 16.29 7.84 -5.19
CA PRO A 28 14.90 7.47 -4.96
C PRO A 28 14.15 8.47 -4.05
N CYS A 29 14.86 9.45 -3.48
CA CYS A 29 14.36 10.55 -2.67
C CYS A 29 14.47 11.92 -3.30
N HIS A 30 14.67 11.95 -4.62
CA HIS A 30 14.82 13.20 -5.33
C HIS A 30 13.58 14.10 -5.14
N GLN A 31 13.81 15.35 -4.74
CA GLN A 31 12.75 16.26 -4.28
C GLN A 31 11.80 16.76 -5.40
N ASN A 32 12.05 16.38 -6.66
CA ASN A 32 11.22 16.76 -7.81
C ASN A 32 10.04 15.80 -8.07
N GLU A 33 9.78 14.83 -7.19
CA GLU A 33 8.55 14.05 -7.25
C GLU A 33 7.32 14.93 -7.08
N ILE A 34 6.19 14.55 -7.71
CA ILE A 34 4.91 15.24 -7.56
C ILE A 34 4.58 15.38 -6.05
N PRO A 35 4.52 16.61 -5.50
CA PRO A 35 4.61 16.85 -4.05
C PRO A 35 3.58 16.10 -3.20
N VAL A 36 2.42 15.80 -3.77
CA VAL A 36 1.32 15.11 -3.09
C VAL A 36 1.57 13.59 -3.04
N LEU A 37 2.14 13.01 -4.09
CA LEU A 37 2.33 11.56 -4.20
C LEU A 37 3.48 11.04 -3.35
N ARG A 38 4.49 11.88 -3.07
CA ARG A 38 5.59 11.55 -2.15
C ARG A 38 5.07 11.09 -0.78
N ASN A 39 4.06 11.74 -0.23
CA ASN A 39 3.54 11.43 1.10
C ASN A 39 2.65 10.18 1.14
N VAL A 40 2.25 9.67 -0.03
CA VAL A 40 1.30 8.58 -0.18
C VAL A 40 1.98 7.31 -0.68
N PHE A 41 3.02 7.44 -1.51
CA PHE A 41 3.71 6.31 -2.15
C PHE A 41 5.24 6.47 -2.19
N GLY A 42 5.79 7.48 -1.50
CA GLY A 42 7.23 7.70 -1.41
C GLY A 42 7.94 6.55 -0.71
N LYS A 43 9.18 6.30 -1.16
CA LYS A 43 10.01 5.18 -0.70
C LYS A 43 11.08 5.59 0.32
N CYS A 44 11.30 6.88 0.50
CA CYS A 44 12.36 7.45 1.35
C CYS A 44 12.30 7.05 2.81
N ASP A 45 11.09 6.92 3.33
CA ASP A 45 10.89 6.61 4.74
C ASP A 45 10.75 5.10 4.98
N TRP A 46 11.04 4.28 3.96
CA TRP A 46 11.03 2.82 4.11
C TRP A 46 12.21 2.40 4.98
N THR A 47 11.90 1.70 6.05
CA THR A 47 12.86 1.04 6.93
C THR A 47 12.49 -0.44 7.01
N GLY A 48 13.42 -1.29 7.45
CA GLY A 48 13.10 -2.70 7.69
C GLY A 48 11.90 -2.87 8.62
N SER A 49 11.81 -2.05 9.67
CA SER A 49 10.67 -2.03 10.61
C SER A 49 9.33 -1.70 9.93
N TYR A 50 9.32 -0.73 9.02
CA TYR A 50 8.13 -0.34 8.28
C TYR A 50 7.63 -1.45 7.35
N LEU A 51 8.55 -2.11 6.64
CA LEU A 51 8.19 -3.24 5.78
C LEU A 51 7.70 -4.43 6.62
N TYR A 52 8.33 -4.67 7.77
CA TYR A 52 7.92 -5.71 8.71
C TYR A 52 6.52 -5.45 9.30
N ASP A 53 6.18 -4.19 9.60
CA ASP A 53 4.82 -3.83 10.02
C ASP A 53 3.78 -4.12 8.95
N ASN A 54 4.10 -3.90 7.67
CA ASN A 54 3.21 -4.26 6.56
C ASN A 54 3.02 -5.79 6.47
N VAL A 55 4.08 -6.58 6.65
CA VAL A 55 3.99 -8.05 6.75
C VAL A 55 3.05 -8.47 7.88
N LYS A 56 3.24 -7.92 9.09
CA LYS A 56 2.44 -8.26 10.27
C LYS A 56 0.94 -8.04 10.07
N ARG A 57 0.55 -7.02 9.31
CA ARG A 57 -0.87 -6.73 9.04
C ARG A 57 -1.51 -7.72 8.07
N MET A 58 -0.73 -8.36 7.21
CA MET A 58 -1.23 -9.18 6.10
C MET A 58 -1.04 -10.68 6.32
N GLN A 59 -0.09 -11.07 7.17
CA GLN A 59 0.15 -12.46 7.56
C GLN A 59 -1.06 -13.03 8.32
N LEU A 60 -1.35 -14.31 8.07
CA LEU A 60 -2.41 -15.06 8.77
C LEU A 60 -1.95 -15.58 10.13
N ASN A 61 -0.65 -15.83 10.26
CA ASN A 61 -0.03 -16.30 11.50
C ASN A 61 1.41 -15.75 11.63
N PRO A 62 1.98 -15.71 12.85
CA PRO A 62 3.31 -15.16 13.09
C PRO A 62 4.46 -15.89 12.40
N ASP A 63 4.31 -17.20 12.18
CA ASP A 63 5.35 -18.07 11.64
C ASP A 63 5.30 -18.19 10.12
N GLN A 64 4.39 -17.46 9.47
CA GLN A 64 4.18 -17.55 8.03
C GLN A 64 5.48 -17.17 7.29
N PRO A 65 5.93 -17.97 6.30
CA PRO A 65 7.13 -17.67 5.54
C PRO A 65 6.94 -16.40 4.73
N VAL A 66 8.03 -15.68 4.48
CA VAL A 66 8.03 -14.43 3.73
C VAL A 66 8.99 -14.54 2.55
N VAL A 67 8.45 -14.47 1.35
CA VAL A 67 9.25 -14.54 0.12
C VAL A 67 9.48 -13.12 -0.39
N ILE A 68 10.74 -12.71 -0.45
CA ILE A 68 11.16 -11.37 -0.85
C ILE A 68 11.65 -11.39 -2.30
N ALA A 69 10.98 -10.62 -3.15
CA ALA A 69 11.44 -10.23 -4.48
C ALA A 69 11.91 -8.78 -4.40
N THR A 70 13.18 -8.53 -4.76
CA THR A 70 13.78 -7.19 -4.72
C THR A 70 14.92 -7.07 -5.72
N ASP A 71 15.12 -5.86 -6.19
CA ASP A 71 16.24 -5.44 -7.05
C ASP A 71 17.52 -5.13 -6.27
N ASP A 72 17.46 -5.00 -4.94
CA ASP A 72 18.63 -4.75 -4.09
C ASP A 72 18.55 -5.54 -2.78
N ARG A 73 19.15 -6.75 -2.78
CA ARG A 73 19.17 -7.62 -1.60
C ARG A 73 20.09 -7.12 -0.49
N GLU A 74 21.11 -6.37 -0.86
CA GLU A 74 22.14 -5.87 0.07
C GLU A 74 21.79 -4.50 0.66
N GLY A 75 20.75 -3.85 0.12
CA GLY A 75 20.21 -2.61 0.64
C GLY A 75 19.85 -2.70 2.11
N GLU A 76 20.18 -1.64 2.87
CA GLU A 76 20.00 -1.55 4.32
C GLU A 76 18.59 -1.92 4.76
N VAL A 77 17.58 -1.40 4.05
CA VAL A 77 16.15 -1.66 4.32
C VAL A 77 15.80 -3.14 4.22
N VAL A 78 16.34 -3.85 3.21
CA VAL A 78 16.07 -5.28 3.00
C VAL A 78 16.81 -6.10 4.05
N ARG A 79 18.08 -5.78 4.34
CA ARG A 79 18.87 -6.47 5.37
C ARG A 79 18.22 -6.36 6.75
N ASP A 80 17.71 -5.19 7.11
CA ASP A 80 17.01 -4.98 8.38
C ASP A 80 15.68 -5.71 8.44
N LEU A 81 14.94 -5.75 7.32
CA LEU A 81 13.73 -6.58 7.23
C LEU A 81 14.07 -8.07 7.43
N VAL A 82 15.12 -8.59 6.78
CA VAL A 82 15.55 -9.98 6.92
C VAL A 82 15.89 -10.30 8.38
N LYS A 83 16.61 -9.42 9.08
CA LYS A 83 16.89 -9.58 10.52
C LYS A 83 15.61 -9.67 11.37
N LEU A 84 14.60 -8.86 11.06
CA LEU A 84 13.31 -8.85 11.79
C LEU A 84 12.44 -10.06 11.48
N LEU A 85 12.54 -10.59 10.25
CA LEU A 85 11.84 -11.81 9.83
C LEU A 85 12.51 -13.09 10.31
N ASP A 86 13.81 -13.01 10.62
CA ASP A 86 14.66 -14.13 11.04
C ASP A 86 14.61 -15.27 10.00
N GLY A 87 14.61 -16.54 10.42
CA GLY A 87 14.62 -17.72 9.55
C GLY A 87 13.41 -17.88 8.60
N ARG A 88 12.45 -16.95 8.59
CA ARG A 88 11.27 -16.95 7.70
C ARG A 88 11.48 -16.18 6.41
N ALA A 89 12.56 -15.41 6.28
CA ALA A 89 12.85 -14.67 5.07
C ALA A 89 13.45 -15.58 4.00
N HIS A 90 12.86 -15.59 2.81
CA HIS A 90 13.32 -16.39 1.70
C HIS A 90 13.45 -15.56 0.43
N PHE A 91 14.45 -15.86 -0.39
CA PHE A 91 14.62 -15.29 -1.72
C PHE A 91 14.42 -16.39 -2.77
N MET A 92 13.73 -16.06 -3.85
CA MET A 92 13.65 -16.97 -4.99
C MET A 92 14.84 -16.75 -5.92
N GLU A 93 15.27 -17.83 -6.56
CA GLU A 93 16.27 -17.80 -7.63
C GLU A 93 15.90 -18.82 -8.71
N MET A 94 16.40 -18.62 -9.93
CA MET A 94 16.33 -19.63 -10.98
C MET A 94 17.14 -20.86 -10.56
N THR A 95 16.52 -22.04 -10.66
CA THR A 95 17.23 -23.30 -10.47
C THR A 95 18.24 -23.52 -11.59
N HIS A 96 19.26 -24.35 -11.35
CA HIS A 96 20.26 -24.70 -12.38
C HIS A 96 19.59 -25.21 -13.66
N LYS A 97 18.64 -26.15 -13.52
CA LYS A 97 17.85 -26.68 -14.63
C LYS A 97 17.12 -25.59 -15.43
N CYS A 98 16.57 -24.57 -14.76
CA CYS A 98 15.89 -23.46 -15.43
C CYS A 98 16.89 -22.60 -16.21
N LYS A 99 18.04 -22.29 -15.61
CA LYS A 99 19.12 -21.55 -16.28
C LYS A 99 19.64 -22.30 -17.51
N GLU A 100 19.91 -23.60 -17.36
CA GLU A 100 20.35 -24.45 -18.47
C GLU A 100 19.32 -24.50 -19.59
N THR A 101 18.04 -24.66 -19.28
CA THR A 101 16.98 -24.69 -20.29
C THR A 101 16.99 -23.40 -21.14
N ILE A 102 17.10 -22.24 -20.49
CA ILE A 102 17.21 -20.94 -21.18
C ILE A 102 18.48 -20.89 -22.04
N ARG A 103 19.63 -21.30 -21.49
CA ARG A 103 20.91 -21.31 -22.20
C ARG A 103 20.90 -22.24 -23.41
N THR A 104 20.31 -23.43 -23.31
CA THR A 104 20.22 -24.37 -24.44
C THR A 104 19.32 -23.89 -25.58
N ALA A 105 18.42 -22.94 -25.31
CA ALA A 105 17.50 -22.39 -26.30
C ALA A 105 18.09 -21.20 -27.09
N HIS A 106 19.25 -20.68 -26.69
CA HIS A 106 19.82 -19.44 -27.24
C HIS A 106 21.34 -19.53 -27.45
N PRO A 107 21.91 -18.73 -28.37
CA PRO A 107 23.36 -18.60 -28.54
C PRO A 107 24.07 -18.16 -27.26
N GLU A 108 25.34 -18.59 -27.07
CA GLU A 108 26.13 -18.34 -25.85
C GLU A 108 26.26 -16.85 -25.49
N GLU A 109 26.45 -16.01 -26.49
CA GLU A 109 26.51 -14.54 -26.37
C GLU A 109 25.23 -13.91 -25.79
N GLU A 110 24.09 -14.62 -25.87
CA GLU A 110 22.82 -14.13 -25.33
C GLU A 110 22.51 -14.61 -23.91
N HIS A 111 23.26 -15.57 -23.38
CA HIS A 111 22.89 -16.30 -22.16
C HIS A 111 22.62 -15.37 -20.98
N GLU A 112 23.52 -14.44 -20.68
CA GLU A 112 23.43 -13.63 -19.46
C GLU A 112 22.29 -12.60 -19.51
N TRP A 113 22.10 -11.90 -20.64
CA TRP A 113 21.00 -10.94 -20.74
C TRP A 113 19.64 -11.65 -20.82
N ARG A 114 19.56 -12.84 -21.43
CA ARG A 114 18.32 -13.65 -21.45
C ARG A 114 17.94 -14.10 -20.05
N LEU A 115 18.91 -14.59 -19.25
CA LEU A 115 18.68 -14.94 -17.85
C LEU A 115 18.20 -13.72 -17.06
N ALA A 116 18.84 -12.57 -17.22
CA ALA A 116 18.45 -11.33 -16.56
C ALA A 116 17.05 -10.85 -16.99
N ALA A 117 16.69 -10.99 -18.28
CA ALA A 117 15.40 -10.56 -18.81
C ALA A 117 14.25 -11.51 -18.44
N TYR A 118 14.50 -12.81 -18.42
CA TYR A 118 13.47 -13.80 -18.08
C TYR A 118 13.22 -13.91 -16.59
N TRP A 119 14.21 -13.61 -15.75
CA TRP A 119 14.03 -13.73 -14.30
C TRP A 119 12.85 -12.91 -13.76
N PRO A 120 12.71 -11.59 -14.03
CA PRO A 120 11.56 -10.82 -13.55
C PRO A 120 10.21 -11.37 -14.02
N ILE A 121 10.16 -11.97 -15.21
CA ILE A 121 8.92 -12.56 -15.77
C ILE A 121 8.56 -13.84 -15.00
N ILE A 122 9.55 -14.71 -14.79
CA ILE A 122 9.39 -15.96 -14.03
C ILE A 122 9.04 -15.65 -12.58
N GLU A 123 9.75 -14.69 -11.97
CA GLU A 123 9.52 -14.25 -10.60
C GLU A 123 8.11 -13.67 -10.43
N ALA A 124 7.69 -12.73 -11.28
CA ALA A 124 6.34 -12.19 -11.24
C ALA A 124 5.28 -13.29 -11.40
N THR A 125 5.49 -14.24 -12.31
CA THR A 125 4.58 -15.37 -12.53
C THR A 125 4.53 -16.29 -11.31
N ALA A 126 5.65 -16.51 -10.62
CA ALA A 126 5.67 -17.31 -9.40
C ALA A 126 4.91 -16.60 -8.27
N LEU A 127 5.13 -15.30 -8.07
CA LEU A 127 4.49 -14.50 -7.01
C LEU A 127 2.96 -14.51 -7.09
N THR A 128 2.36 -14.80 -8.26
CA THR A 128 0.90 -14.97 -8.39
C THR A 128 0.33 -16.14 -7.59
N ARG A 129 1.19 -17.06 -7.14
CA ARG A 129 0.81 -18.24 -6.37
C ARG A 129 0.88 -18.08 -4.86
N ALA A 130 1.42 -16.96 -4.36
CA ALA A 130 1.55 -16.72 -2.93
C ALA A 130 0.20 -16.69 -2.18
N GLU A 131 0.19 -16.89 -0.86
CA GLU A 131 -1.03 -16.76 -0.04
C GLU A 131 -1.48 -15.29 0.00
N SER A 132 -0.54 -14.39 0.25
CA SER A 132 -0.77 -12.94 0.15
C SER A 132 0.37 -12.27 -0.57
N PHE A 133 0.09 -11.14 -1.21
CA PHE A 133 1.08 -10.35 -1.93
C PHE A 133 1.07 -8.91 -1.44
N ILE A 134 2.24 -8.33 -1.18
CA ILE A 134 2.43 -6.91 -0.89
C ILE A 134 3.43 -6.34 -1.90
N GLY A 135 2.94 -5.47 -2.77
CA GLY A 135 3.73 -4.87 -3.84
C GLY A 135 4.17 -3.43 -3.56
N SER A 136 5.23 -3.03 -4.26
CA SER A 136 5.57 -1.61 -4.47
C SER A 136 4.61 -1.00 -5.51
N PHE A 137 3.80 -0.01 -5.14
CA PHE A 137 2.69 0.51 -5.96
C PHE A 137 3.09 0.97 -7.37
N TRP A 138 4.18 1.72 -7.49
CA TRP A 138 4.68 2.23 -8.76
C TRP A 138 5.53 1.24 -9.56
N SER A 139 5.65 -0.02 -9.13
CA SER A 139 6.36 -1.00 -9.92
C SER A 139 5.43 -1.73 -10.87
N THR A 140 5.78 -1.73 -12.16
CA THR A 140 5.13 -2.54 -13.19
C THR A 140 5.10 -4.02 -12.85
N LEU A 141 6.14 -4.56 -12.19
CA LEU A 141 6.15 -5.94 -11.72
C LEU A 141 5.04 -6.17 -10.69
N SER A 142 4.93 -5.30 -9.69
CA SER A 142 3.84 -5.40 -8.69
C SER A 142 2.47 -5.32 -9.33
N GLN A 143 2.29 -4.41 -10.29
CA GLN A 143 1.02 -4.22 -11.00
C GLN A 143 0.67 -5.48 -11.80
N LEU A 144 1.65 -6.08 -12.49
CA LEU A 144 1.47 -7.33 -13.23
C LEU A 144 1.04 -8.49 -12.33
N VAL A 145 1.64 -8.60 -11.14
CA VAL A 145 1.26 -9.61 -10.15
C VAL A 145 -0.17 -9.34 -9.65
N ALA A 146 -0.48 -8.08 -9.33
CA ALA A 146 -1.78 -7.70 -8.79
C ALA A 146 -2.95 -7.98 -9.75
N ILE A 147 -2.78 -7.72 -11.06
CA ILE A 147 -3.84 -7.99 -12.05
C ILE A 147 -4.03 -9.49 -12.34
N ARG A 148 -3.05 -10.34 -11.97
CA ARG A 148 -3.07 -11.79 -12.20
C ARG A 148 -3.45 -12.60 -10.96
N ARG A 149 -3.78 -11.94 -9.85
CA ARG A 149 -4.14 -12.56 -8.58
C ARG A 149 -5.55 -12.12 -8.14
N PRO A 150 -6.23 -12.88 -7.26
CA PRO A 150 -7.40 -12.39 -6.53
C PRO A 150 -7.07 -11.12 -5.75
N THR A 151 -7.99 -10.15 -5.75
CA THR A 151 -7.79 -8.84 -5.13
C THR A 151 -7.82 -8.88 -3.59
N GLU A 152 -8.50 -9.87 -3.01
CA GLU A 152 -8.73 -9.98 -1.55
C GLU A 152 -7.46 -10.13 -0.72
N ARG A 153 -6.42 -10.74 -1.30
CA ARG A 153 -5.12 -11.01 -0.65
C ARG A 153 -3.97 -10.33 -1.40
N THR A 154 -4.28 -9.25 -2.11
CA THR A 154 -3.33 -8.48 -2.92
C THR A 154 -3.29 -7.04 -2.40
N PHE A 155 -2.13 -6.64 -1.90
CA PHE A 155 -1.93 -5.38 -1.21
C PHE A 155 -0.74 -4.62 -1.80
N PHE A 156 -0.64 -3.36 -1.43
CA PHE A 156 0.51 -2.53 -1.69
C PHE A 156 1.03 -1.94 -0.39
N PHE A 157 2.32 -1.64 -0.32
CA PHE A 157 2.90 -1.00 0.87
C PHE A 157 2.14 0.28 1.20
N GLN A 158 1.61 0.34 2.42
CA GLN A 158 0.87 1.48 2.92
C GLN A 158 1.75 2.32 3.84
N THR A 159 1.73 3.64 3.65
CA THR A 159 2.41 4.56 4.55
C THR A 159 1.85 4.45 5.97
N ARG A 160 2.63 4.88 6.97
CA ARG A 160 2.17 4.90 8.37
C ARG A 160 0.91 5.75 8.55
N TRP A 161 0.77 6.83 7.78
CA TRP A 161 -0.44 7.66 7.77
C TRP A 161 -1.65 6.94 7.20
N GLN A 162 -1.50 6.24 6.08
CA GLN A 162 -2.58 5.42 5.52
C GLN A 162 -3.05 4.36 6.52
N ALA A 163 -2.11 3.73 7.22
CA ALA A 163 -2.41 2.76 8.27
C ALA A 163 -3.17 3.39 9.45
N LEU A 164 -2.67 4.52 9.98
CA LEU A 164 -3.31 5.22 11.09
C LEU A 164 -4.73 5.66 10.74
N VAL A 165 -4.93 6.22 9.54
CA VAL A 165 -6.25 6.62 9.04
C VAL A 165 -7.17 5.41 8.91
N TRP A 166 -6.64 4.29 8.39
CA TRP A 166 -7.40 3.05 8.28
C TRP A 166 -7.82 2.52 9.65
N ASP A 167 -6.91 2.45 10.62
CA ASP A 167 -7.21 1.96 11.98
C ASP A 167 -8.17 2.90 12.71
N SER A 168 -8.07 4.21 12.44
CA SER A 168 -8.94 5.23 13.03
C SER A 168 -10.29 5.40 12.32
N ARG A 169 -10.55 4.67 11.23
CA ARG A 169 -11.72 4.91 10.36
C ARG A 169 -13.07 4.85 11.08
N VAL A 170 -13.20 3.97 12.07
CA VAL A 170 -14.43 3.82 12.86
C VAL A 170 -14.60 5.02 13.78
N ALA A 171 -13.55 5.41 14.51
CA ALA A 171 -13.59 6.57 15.40
C ALA A 171 -13.86 7.87 14.62
N LEU A 172 -13.20 8.05 13.48
CA LEU A 172 -13.44 9.17 12.57
C LEU A 172 -14.88 9.17 12.05
N GLY A 173 -15.42 8.02 11.66
CA GLY A 173 -16.81 7.88 11.23
C GLY A 173 -17.82 8.27 12.32
N VAL A 174 -17.59 7.82 13.56
CA VAL A 174 -18.43 8.20 14.71
C VAL A 174 -18.38 9.70 14.96
N LEU A 175 -17.19 10.32 14.93
CA LEU A 175 -17.04 11.76 15.09
C LEU A 175 -17.79 12.55 14.00
N VAL A 176 -17.76 12.08 12.74
CA VAL A 176 -18.51 12.69 11.64
C VAL A 176 -20.03 12.61 11.90
N ILE A 177 -20.53 11.45 12.30
CA ILE A 177 -21.97 11.27 12.61
C ILE A 177 -22.39 12.18 13.76
N LEU A 178 -21.61 12.24 14.84
CA LEU A 178 -21.87 13.12 15.98
C LEU A 178 -21.86 14.59 15.57
N GLY A 179 -20.90 14.98 14.74
CA GLY A 179 -20.81 16.33 14.19
C GLY A 179 -22.05 16.72 13.36
N ILE A 180 -22.47 15.86 12.44
CA ILE A 180 -23.68 16.06 11.62
C ILE A 180 -24.92 16.15 12.51
N THR A 181 -25.04 15.25 13.50
CA THR A 181 -26.19 15.21 14.41
C THR A 181 -26.27 16.48 15.26
N TYR A 182 -25.14 16.93 15.81
CA TYR A 182 -25.05 18.16 16.58
C TYR A 182 -25.37 19.40 15.73
N MET A 183 -24.86 19.45 14.50
CA MET A 183 -25.15 20.55 13.58
C MET A 183 -26.64 20.57 13.19
N GLY A 184 -27.23 19.41 12.91
CA GLY A 184 -28.68 19.27 12.67
C GLY A 184 -29.52 19.72 13.88
N TYR A 185 -29.13 19.31 15.09
CA TYR A 185 -29.79 19.72 16.33
C TYR A 185 -29.74 21.24 16.54
N THR A 186 -28.58 21.87 16.36
CA THR A 186 -28.42 23.33 16.53
C THR A 186 -29.18 24.12 15.47
N CYS A 187 -29.19 23.68 14.20
CA CYS A 187 -30.00 24.26 13.14
C CYS A 187 -31.50 24.15 13.44
N SER A 188 -31.98 22.97 13.87
CA SER A 188 -33.38 22.76 14.25
C SER A 188 -33.79 23.67 15.42
N ARG A 189 -32.94 23.78 16.46
CA ARG A 189 -33.19 24.71 17.57
C ARG A 189 -33.26 26.17 17.11
N ARG A 190 -32.37 26.61 16.22
CA ARG A 190 -32.40 27.97 15.66
C ARG A 190 -33.66 28.22 14.83
N ALA A 191 -34.08 27.26 14.01
CA ALA A 191 -35.31 27.33 13.23
C ALA A 191 -36.55 27.41 14.14
N LEU A 192 -36.63 26.58 15.19
CA LEU A 192 -37.71 26.62 16.18
C LEU A 192 -37.75 27.96 16.93
N ALA A 193 -36.60 28.48 17.36
CA ALA A 193 -36.52 29.79 18.02
C ALA A 193 -36.95 30.93 17.09
N SER A 194 -36.53 30.92 15.83
CA SER A 194 -36.94 31.88 14.80
C SER A 194 -38.45 31.83 14.55
N ARG A 195 -39.02 30.61 14.43
CA ARG A 195 -40.47 30.41 14.27
C ARG A 195 -41.27 30.93 15.46
N ARG A 196 -40.80 30.68 16.70
CA ARG A 196 -41.40 31.23 17.92
C ARG A 196 -41.35 32.76 17.94
N LYS A 197 -40.22 33.39 17.57
CA LYS A 197 -40.11 34.85 17.46
C LYS A 197 -41.08 35.43 16.41
N ARG A 198 -41.20 34.81 15.23
CA ARG A 198 -42.16 35.24 14.20
C ARG A 198 -43.61 35.15 14.67
N MET A 199 -43.99 34.06 15.34
CA MET A 199 -45.34 33.93 15.90
C MET A 199 -45.62 34.92 17.03
N ALA A 200 -44.62 35.25 17.85
CA ALA A 200 -44.75 36.28 18.88
C ALA A 200 -44.86 37.70 18.27
N ALA A 201 -44.13 37.99 17.20
CA ALA A 201 -44.23 39.26 16.48
C ALA A 201 -45.59 39.41 15.75
N ALA A 202 -46.11 38.33 15.16
CA ALA A 202 -47.43 38.31 14.51
C ALA A 202 -48.61 38.41 15.51
N LYS A 203 -48.37 38.16 16.80
CA LYS A 203 -49.36 38.28 17.88
C LYS A 203 -49.46 39.68 18.50
N LYS A 204 -48.62 40.65 18.11
CA LYS A 204 -48.85 42.06 18.47
C LYS A 204 -49.93 42.63 17.55
N PRO A 205 -51.14 42.94 18.03
CA PRO A 205 -52.12 43.65 17.23
C PRO A 205 -51.71 45.13 17.17
N GLU A 206 -52.01 45.73 16.02
CA GLU A 206 -52.13 47.16 15.83
C GLU A 206 -52.98 47.77 16.95
N PHE A 207 -52.36 48.57 17.81
CA PHE A 207 -53.08 49.46 18.72
C PHE A 207 -52.29 50.75 18.88
N ILE A 208 -51.99 51.41 17.75
CA ILE A 208 -51.74 52.85 17.71
C ILE A 208 -52.33 53.39 16.40
N ALA A 209 -53.60 53.77 16.44
CA ALA A 209 -54.21 54.71 15.51
C ALA A 209 -55.27 55.53 16.25
N SER A 210 -54.85 56.72 16.71
CA SER A 210 -55.56 58.01 16.94
C SER A 210 -56.89 58.04 17.74
N PRO A 211 -57.25 59.18 18.38
CA PRO A 211 -57.17 60.56 17.87
C PRO A 211 -55.88 61.27 18.20
#